data_AF-A0A8C4NDL5-F1
#
_entry.id   AF-A0A8C4NDL5-F1
#
_cell.length_a   1.000
_cell.length_b   1.000
_cell.length_c   1.000
_cell.angle_alpha   90.00
_cell.angle_beta   90.00
_cell.angle_gamma   90.00
#
_symmetry.space_group_name_H-M   'P 1'
#
loop_
_entity.id
_entity.type
_entity.pdbx_description
1 polymer ?
#
loop_
_entity_poly.entity_id
_entity_poly.type
_entity_poly.pdbx_seq_one_letter_code
_entity_poly.pdbx_strand_id
1 'polypeptide(L)'
;VPSDLSDTACIDFHPPSLPPRRLSVEKIEQLTGVLPSGPRPIQAVSELPNAQVSYTKALRLTSKQLASLKLQEGHNDVVFSVTTQFQGTTRCQGTIYLWNWDDKVVISDIDGTITKSDTLGHILPTLGKDWTHEGIAKLYHNVHKNGYKFLYCSARAIGMAGMTRDYLQWVNESGMELPRGPLLLSPSSLFTALHREVIEKKPETFKIACLGDIRQLFPADITAFYAAFGNRPNDVYAYKEVGVPEDRIFTVNPRGELNQEKIKGAKSTYVH
;
A
#
# COMPACT_ATOMS: atom_id res chain seq x y z
N VAL A 1 29.70 -51.41 -19.77
CA VAL A 1 29.15 -50.34 -20.65
C VAL A 1 27.77 -50.02 -20.12
N PRO A 2 27.65 -48.89 -19.41
CA PRO A 2 27.31 -47.63 -20.08
C PRO A 2 28.35 -46.53 -19.85
N SER A 3 28.75 -45.92 -20.98
CA SER A 3 29.41 -44.63 -21.19
C SER A 3 28.35 -43.51 -21.17
N ASP A 4 28.58 -42.23 -20.94
CA ASP A 4 29.76 -41.42 -20.62
C ASP A 4 29.22 -40.06 -20.09
N LEU A 5 30.06 -39.38 -19.30
CA LEU A 5 29.94 -37.95 -18.99
C LEU A 5 30.19 -37.10 -20.24
N SER A 6 29.51 -35.96 -20.38
CA SER A 6 30.15 -34.75 -20.94
C SER A 6 29.43 -33.45 -20.53
N ASP A 7 30.21 -32.59 -19.88
CA ASP A 7 30.02 -31.16 -19.71
C ASP A 7 29.92 -30.43 -21.06
N THR A 8 29.15 -29.32 -21.12
CA THR A 8 29.57 -28.11 -21.86
C THR A 8 28.85 -26.86 -21.36
N ALA A 9 29.56 -25.73 -21.46
CA ALA A 9 29.45 -24.52 -20.67
C ALA A 9 28.47 -23.43 -21.18
N CYS A 10 28.10 -22.56 -20.22
CA CYS A 10 27.83 -21.11 -20.27
C CYS A 10 27.41 -20.41 -21.57
N ILE A 11 26.37 -19.55 -21.46
CA ILE A 11 26.52 -18.11 -21.72
C ILE A 11 25.72 -17.31 -20.68
N ASP A 12 26.45 -16.58 -19.83
CA ASP A 12 25.96 -15.46 -19.03
C ASP A 12 25.52 -14.30 -19.93
N PHE A 13 24.33 -13.75 -19.66
CA PHE A 13 24.01 -12.37 -19.98
C PHE A 13 23.52 -11.68 -18.71
N HIS A 14 24.47 -11.09 -17.97
CA HIS A 14 24.18 -10.00 -17.06
C HIS A 14 23.97 -8.71 -17.87
N PRO A 15 22.76 -8.12 -17.89
CA PRO A 15 22.66 -6.69 -18.15
C PRO A 15 23.16 -5.94 -16.89
N PRO A 16 23.96 -4.87 -17.02
CA PRO A 16 24.33 -4.04 -15.90
C PRO A 16 23.10 -3.21 -15.52
N SER A 17 22.19 -3.75 -14.70
CA SER A 17 21.22 -2.90 -14.02
C SER A 17 21.93 -2.30 -12.81
N LEU A 18 22.36 -1.04 -12.97
CA LEU A 18 22.73 -0.16 -11.87
C LEU A 18 21.80 -0.42 -10.67
N PRO A 19 22.34 -0.63 -9.45
CA PRO A 19 21.48 -0.83 -8.30
C PRO A 19 20.53 0.37 -8.18
N PRO A 20 19.22 0.16 -7.95
CA PRO A 20 18.32 1.27 -7.68
C PRO A 20 18.94 2.10 -6.55
N ARG A 21 19.05 3.42 -6.77
CA ARG A 21 19.63 4.35 -5.80
C ARG A 21 18.89 4.18 -4.48
N ARG A 22 19.54 3.51 -3.54
CA ARG A 22 19.05 3.26 -2.19
C ARG A 22 18.95 4.61 -1.48
N LEU A 23 17.73 5.10 -1.29
CA LEU A 23 17.50 6.26 -0.41
C LEU A 23 17.67 5.77 1.03
N SER A 24 18.90 5.86 1.55
CA SER A 24 19.17 5.74 2.98
C SER A 24 18.79 7.06 3.64
N VAL A 25 17.69 7.07 4.40
CA VAL A 25 17.43 8.14 5.35
C VAL A 25 18.37 7.90 6.53
N GLU A 26 19.53 8.54 6.54
CA GLU A 26 20.47 8.48 7.66
C GLU A 26 20.04 9.43 8.80
N LYS A 27 20.05 8.86 10.01
CA LYS A 27 20.01 9.47 11.35
C LYS A 27 18.80 10.32 11.75
N ILE A 28 17.97 9.74 12.63
CA ILE A 28 17.38 10.46 13.77
C ILE A 28 18.03 9.85 15.02
N GLU A 29 19.04 10.53 15.57
CA GLU A 29 19.61 10.19 16.88
C GLU A 29 18.60 10.56 17.97
N GLN A 30 18.03 9.57 18.66
CA GLN A 30 17.34 9.79 19.94
C GLN A 30 18.32 9.48 21.08
N LEU A 31 18.89 10.52 21.67
CA LEU A 31 19.67 10.44 22.90
C LEU A 31 18.70 10.29 24.09
N THR A 32 18.64 9.10 24.68
CA THR A 32 18.00 8.87 25.98
C THR A 32 18.99 9.24 27.09
N GLY A 33 18.80 10.41 27.71
CA GLY A 33 19.59 10.86 28.86
C GLY A 33 19.13 10.23 30.17
N VAL A 34 20.08 9.63 30.90
CA VAL A 34 19.96 9.15 32.28
C VAL A 34 20.16 10.32 33.25
N LEU A 35 19.32 10.42 34.30
CA LEU A 35 19.41 11.42 35.37
C LEU A 35 20.64 11.20 36.27
N PRO A 36 21.27 12.29 36.76
CA PRO A 36 21.90 12.27 38.08
C PRO A 36 21.32 13.33 39.04
N SER A 37 21.21 12.91 40.29
CA SER A 37 20.79 13.64 41.48
C SER A 37 21.87 14.56 42.07
N GLY A 38 21.47 15.71 42.64
CA GLY A 38 22.18 16.40 43.72
C GLY A 38 22.60 17.86 43.45
N PRO A 39 22.39 18.82 44.39
CA PRO A 39 22.48 20.26 44.11
C PRO A 39 23.80 20.91 44.57
N ARG A 40 24.22 22.01 43.92
CA ARG A 40 24.87 23.21 44.53
C ARG A 40 25.04 24.36 43.50
N PRO A 41 25.19 25.64 43.94
CA PRO A 41 24.66 26.78 43.18
C PRO A 41 25.68 27.88 42.76
N ILE A 42 25.22 28.73 41.84
CA ILE A 42 25.62 30.11 41.44
C ILE A 42 26.94 30.32 40.66
N GLN A 43 26.82 30.69 39.37
CA GLN A 43 27.31 31.97 38.85
C GLN A 43 26.65 32.29 37.49
N ALA A 44 26.13 33.51 37.39
CA ALA A 44 25.41 34.02 36.22
C ALA A 44 26.41 34.30 35.09
N VAL A 45 26.33 33.51 34.02
CA VAL A 45 26.83 33.88 32.69
C VAL A 45 25.59 34.06 31.83
N SER A 46 25.46 35.24 31.25
CA SER A 46 24.38 35.59 30.32
C SER A 46 24.51 34.77 29.03
N GLU A 47 23.96 33.56 29.04
CA GLU A 47 23.74 32.75 27.85
C GLU A 47 22.58 33.35 27.05
N LEU A 48 22.82 33.64 25.77
CA LEU A 48 21.75 33.82 24.78
C LEU A 48 20.77 32.65 24.93
N PRO A 49 19.43 32.88 24.89
CA PRO A 49 18.47 31.82 25.12
C PRO A 49 18.70 30.72 24.10
N ASN A 50 19.27 29.63 24.59
CA ASN A 50 19.49 28.40 23.87
C ASN A 50 18.10 27.95 23.43
N ALA A 51 17.73 28.22 22.18
CA ALA A 51 16.40 27.94 21.67
C ALA A 51 16.18 26.43 21.84
N GLN A 52 15.42 26.04 22.86
CA GLN A 52 15.09 24.65 23.12
C GLN A 52 14.37 24.15 21.88
N VAL A 53 15.08 23.37 21.07
CA VAL A 53 14.51 22.73 19.89
C VAL A 53 13.46 21.76 20.38
N SER A 54 12.19 22.14 20.25
CA SER A 54 11.09 21.24 20.54
C SER A 54 10.88 20.33 19.32
N TYR A 55 10.74 19.04 19.59
CA TYR A 55 10.47 18.05 18.56
C TYR A 55 9.00 17.67 18.61
N THR A 56 8.32 17.72 17.47
CA THR A 56 6.94 17.25 17.33
C THR A 56 6.95 15.94 16.54
N LYS A 57 6.24 14.92 17.04
CA LYS A 57 6.02 13.68 16.29
C LYS A 57 4.96 13.94 15.22
N ALA A 58 5.30 13.67 13.95
CA ALA A 58 4.39 13.83 12.83
C ALA A 58 4.40 12.58 11.96
N LEU A 59 3.22 12.17 11.48
CA LEU A 59 3.05 11.09 10.51
C LEU A 59 3.00 11.59 9.06
N ARG A 60 2.87 12.92 8.87
CA ARG A 60 2.89 13.58 7.57
C ARG A 60 4.14 14.44 7.47
N LEU A 61 4.87 14.27 6.37
CA LEU A 61 6.01 15.10 6.03
C LEU A 61 5.53 16.42 5.42
N THR A 62 6.25 17.50 5.70
CA THR A 62 6.04 18.80 5.02
C THR A 62 6.46 18.71 3.55
N SER A 63 5.98 19.63 2.71
CA SER A 63 6.36 19.68 1.28
C SER A 63 7.88 19.78 1.08
N LYS A 64 8.60 20.52 1.95
CA LYS A 64 10.07 20.62 1.91
C LYS A 64 10.73 19.28 2.23
N GLN A 65 10.22 18.55 3.22
CA GLN A 65 10.74 17.22 3.57
C GLN A 65 10.43 16.21 2.45
N LEU A 66 9.24 16.23 1.86
CA LEU A 66 8.88 15.37 0.71
C LEU A 66 9.79 15.65 -0.49
N ALA A 67 10.00 16.91 -0.85
CA ALA A 67 10.91 17.28 -1.95
C ALA A 67 12.34 16.79 -1.72
N SER A 68 12.81 16.76 -0.46
CA SER A 68 14.14 16.27 -0.12
C SER A 68 14.34 14.77 -0.39
N LEU A 69 13.25 13.99 -0.47
CA LEU A 69 13.29 12.56 -0.80
C LEU A 69 13.63 12.30 -2.27
N LYS A 70 13.50 13.31 -3.15
CA LYS A 70 13.81 13.20 -4.59
C LYS A 70 13.08 12.03 -5.27
N LEU A 71 11.82 11.84 -4.89
CA LEU A 71 10.94 10.81 -5.45
C LEU A 71 10.82 10.97 -6.97
N GLN A 72 10.76 9.85 -7.67
CA GLN A 72 10.40 9.79 -9.08
C GLN A 72 8.89 9.60 -9.21
N GLU A 73 8.32 10.03 -10.34
CA GLU A 73 6.93 9.76 -10.67
C GLU A 73 6.63 8.25 -10.62
N GLY A 74 5.51 7.90 -9.98
CA GLY A 74 5.12 6.52 -9.74
C GLY A 74 5.82 5.88 -8.54
N HIS A 75 6.25 4.63 -8.71
CA HIS A 75 6.71 3.73 -7.65
C HIS A 75 8.15 4.00 -7.20
N ASN A 76 8.37 4.15 -5.89
CA ASN A 76 9.68 4.33 -5.27
C ASN A 76 9.87 3.33 -4.13
N ASP A 77 10.92 2.50 -4.21
CA ASP A 77 11.31 1.61 -3.12
C ASP A 77 12.02 2.39 -2.01
N VAL A 78 11.63 2.15 -0.76
CA VAL A 78 12.23 2.79 0.41
C VAL A 78 12.60 1.76 1.48
N VAL A 79 13.62 2.08 2.26
CA VAL A 79 14.07 1.25 3.38
C VAL A 79 14.17 2.10 4.64
N PHE A 80 13.33 1.78 5.62
CA PHE A 80 13.44 2.32 6.97
C PHE A 80 14.43 1.48 7.75
N SER A 81 15.43 2.10 8.36
CA SER A 81 16.44 1.40 9.17
C SER A 81 16.47 1.99 10.58
N VAL A 82 16.35 1.13 11.59
CA VAL A 82 16.46 1.51 13.00
C VAL A 82 17.66 0.79 13.59
N THR A 83 18.60 1.54 14.15
CA THR A 83 19.76 0.97 14.84
C THR A 83 19.61 1.20 16.33
N THR A 84 19.58 0.13 17.11
CA THR A 84 19.58 0.19 18.58
C THR A 84 20.88 -0.40 19.11
N GLN A 85 21.29 0.02 20.30
CA GLN A 85 22.53 -0.47 20.92
C GLN A 85 22.49 -1.98 21.17
N PHE A 86 21.31 -2.54 21.48
CA PHE A 86 21.18 -3.94 21.90
C PHE A 86 20.77 -4.90 20.78
N GLN A 87 20.03 -4.43 19.77
CA GLN A 87 19.51 -5.28 18.68
C GLN A 87 20.24 -5.05 17.34
N GLY A 88 21.21 -4.13 17.31
CA GLY A 88 21.87 -3.74 16.06
C GLY A 88 20.92 -2.99 15.11
N THR A 89 21.14 -3.13 13.81
CA THR A 89 20.33 -2.48 12.77
C THR A 89 19.23 -3.40 12.24
N THR A 90 17.98 -3.02 12.46
CA THR A 90 16.81 -3.64 11.82
C THR A 90 16.36 -2.79 10.64
N ARG A 91 15.91 -3.44 9.56
CA ARG A 91 15.41 -2.78 8.35
C ARG A 91 13.99 -3.21 8.02
N CYS A 92 13.19 -2.28 7.52
CA CYS A 92 11.85 -2.51 7.00
C CYS A 92 11.76 -1.90 5.60
N GLN A 93 11.31 -2.69 4.63
CA GLN A 93 11.09 -2.25 3.26
C GLN A 93 9.67 -1.71 3.10
N GLY A 94 9.53 -0.64 2.32
CA GLY A 94 8.25 -0.05 1.97
C GLY A 94 8.27 0.53 0.57
N THR A 95 7.13 1.08 0.16
CA THR A 95 6.99 1.77 -1.13
C THR A 95 6.35 3.13 -0.91
N ILE A 96 6.80 4.13 -1.67
CA ILE A 96 6.20 5.45 -1.76
C ILE A 96 5.76 5.66 -3.21
N TYR A 97 4.54 6.14 -3.40
CA TYR A 97 4.02 6.48 -4.71
C TYR A 97 3.91 7.99 -4.85
N LEU A 98 4.51 8.55 -5.89
CA LEU A 98 4.33 9.93 -6.31
C LEU A 98 3.36 9.94 -7.50
N TRP A 99 2.25 10.65 -7.36
CA TRP A 99 1.24 10.82 -8.41
C TRP A 99 1.00 12.31 -8.65
N ASN A 100 0.55 12.65 -9.84
CA ASN A 100 0.12 14.00 -10.17
C ASN A 100 -1.24 14.31 -9.54
N TRP A 101 -1.49 15.58 -9.28
CA TRP A 101 -2.74 16.07 -8.69
C TRP A 101 -3.97 15.82 -9.59
N ASP A 102 -3.76 15.58 -10.88
CA ASP A 102 -4.80 15.28 -11.87
C ASP A 102 -4.87 13.80 -12.26
N ASP A 103 -4.02 12.93 -11.69
CA ASP A 103 -4.10 11.49 -11.88
C ASP A 103 -5.48 10.95 -11.45
N LYS A 104 -5.99 9.96 -12.19
CA LYS A 104 -7.30 9.34 -11.94
C LYS A 104 -7.10 7.96 -11.32
N VAL A 105 -7.62 7.77 -10.11
CA VAL A 105 -7.38 6.57 -9.32
C VAL A 105 -8.56 5.61 -9.39
N VAL A 106 -8.29 4.35 -9.67
CA VAL A 106 -9.22 3.23 -9.54
C VAL A 106 -8.94 2.52 -8.22
N ILE A 107 -9.97 2.38 -7.39
CA ILE A 107 -9.89 1.63 -6.14
C ILE A 107 -10.25 0.17 -6.43
N SER A 108 -9.49 -0.78 -5.90
CA SER A 108 -9.88 -2.19 -5.92
C SER A 108 -9.75 -2.78 -4.52
N ASP A 109 -10.83 -3.38 -4.01
CA ASP A 109 -10.66 -4.37 -2.95
C ASP A 109 -9.91 -5.60 -3.49
N ILE A 110 -9.29 -6.37 -2.60
CA ILE A 110 -8.55 -7.59 -2.97
C ILE A 110 -9.37 -8.83 -2.64
N ASP A 111 -9.87 -8.91 -1.40
CA ASP A 111 -10.45 -10.13 -0.86
C ASP A 111 -11.88 -10.27 -1.39
N GLY A 112 -12.15 -11.34 -2.15
CA GLY A 112 -13.44 -11.57 -2.82
C GLY A 112 -13.68 -10.70 -4.05
N THR A 113 -12.76 -9.78 -4.37
CA THR A 113 -12.82 -8.94 -5.57
C THR A 113 -11.80 -9.36 -6.61
N ILE A 114 -10.52 -9.45 -6.22
CA ILE A 114 -9.45 -10.03 -7.03
C ILE A 114 -9.41 -11.53 -6.77
N THR A 115 -9.38 -11.93 -5.50
CA THR A 115 -9.59 -13.34 -5.12
C THR A 115 -11.06 -13.71 -5.26
N LYS A 116 -11.36 -14.98 -5.52
CA LYS A 116 -12.75 -15.49 -5.61
C LYS A 116 -13.47 -15.60 -4.26
N SER A 117 -12.74 -15.46 -3.14
CA SER A 117 -13.27 -15.64 -1.79
C SER A 117 -12.62 -14.73 -0.76
N ASP A 118 -13.43 -14.31 0.21
CA ASP A 118 -13.06 -13.51 1.38
C ASP A 118 -12.40 -14.33 2.50
N THR A 119 -12.67 -15.63 2.56
CA THR A 119 -12.36 -16.48 3.73
C THR A 119 -10.99 -17.14 3.67
N LEU A 120 -10.28 -17.03 2.54
CA LEU A 120 -9.00 -17.70 2.29
C LEU A 120 -7.77 -16.82 2.53
N GLY A 121 -7.95 -15.62 3.10
CA GLY A 121 -6.87 -14.67 3.38
C GLY A 121 -5.71 -15.24 4.23
N HIS A 122 -5.94 -16.33 4.98
CA HIS A 122 -4.92 -17.02 5.78
C HIS A 122 -4.18 -18.17 5.06
N ILE A 123 -4.62 -18.60 3.87
CA ILE A 123 -4.09 -19.77 3.14
C ILE A 123 -3.42 -19.37 1.81
N LEU A 124 -3.13 -18.08 1.62
CA LEU A 124 -2.50 -17.61 0.38
C LEU A 124 -1.13 -18.21 0.01
N PRO A 125 -0.22 -18.61 0.93
CA PRO A 125 1.12 -19.00 0.49
C PRO A 125 1.16 -20.33 -0.29
N THR A 126 0.03 -21.05 -0.44
CA THR A 126 -0.03 -22.38 -1.07
C THR A 126 -0.86 -22.46 -2.35
N LEU A 127 -1.45 -21.38 -2.86
CA LEU A 127 -2.54 -21.49 -3.84
C LEU A 127 -2.22 -20.85 -5.21
N GLY A 128 -2.38 -21.65 -6.27
CA GLY A 128 -2.10 -21.31 -7.66
C GLY A 128 -3.17 -20.46 -8.37
N LYS A 129 -3.20 -20.53 -9.70
CA LYS A 129 -3.88 -19.57 -10.61
C LYS A 129 -5.41 -19.55 -10.47
N ASP A 130 -5.99 -20.62 -9.95
CA ASP A 130 -7.43 -20.87 -9.95
C ASP A 130 -8.24 -20.02 -8.96
N TRP A 131 -7.58 -19.23 -8.11
CA TRP A 131 -8.21 -18.47 -7.04
C TRP A 131 -8.45 -17.00 -7.35
N THR A 132 -8.00 -16.52 -8.50
CA THR A 132 -8.22 -15.16 -8.98
C THR A 132 -9.37 -15.16 -9.99
N HIS A 133 -10.21 -14.12 -9.99
CA HIS A 133 -11.24 -13.98 -11.00
C HIS A 133 -10.65 -13.86 -12.40
N GLU A 134 -11.17 -14.64 -13.35
CA GLU A 134 -10.71 -14.63 -14.74
C GLU A 134 -10.94 -13.27 -15.39
N GLY A 135 -9.93 -12.78 -16.12
CA GLY A 135 -9.98 -11.56 -16.93
C GLY A 135 -9.63 -10.30 -16.16
N ILE A 136 -9.51 -10.36 -14.83
CA ILE A 136 -9.25 -9.17 -14.00
C ILE A 136 -7.87 -8.58 -14.27
N ALA A 137 -6.85 -9.42 -14.48
CA ALA A 137 -5.50 -8.95 -14.75
C ALA A 137 -5.46 -8.23 -16.10
N LYS A 138 -6.11 -8.81 -17.11
CA LYS A 138 -6.25 -8.16 -18.42
C LYS A 138 -7.02 -6.83 -18.34
N LEU A 139 -8.14 -6.78 -17.62
CA LEU A 139 -8.91 -5.55 -17.44
C LEU A 139 -8.07 -4.46 -16.77
N TYR A 140 -7.47 -4.78 -15.61
CA TYR A 140 -6.73 -3.80 -14.82
C TYR A 140 -5.48 -3.32 -15.55
N HIS A 141 -4.80 -4.22 -16.26
CA HIS A 141 -3.69 -3.86 -17.13
C HIS A 141 -4.10 -2.83 -18.19
N ASN A 142 -5.22 -3.07 -18.89
CA ASN A 142 -5.72 -2.16 -19.92
C ASN A 142 -6.15 -0.81 -19.34
N VAL A 143 -6.83 -0.81 -18.20
CA VAL A 143 -7.18 0.42 -17.46
C VAL A 143 -5.92 1.20 -17.09
N HIS A 144 -4.87 0.52 -16.63
CA HIS A 144 -3.60 1.18 -16.32
C HIS A 144 -2.89 1.75 -17.56
N LYS A 145 -2.90 1.02 -18.69
CA LYS A 145 -2.35 1.54 -19.96
C LYS A 145 -3.08 2.78 -20.46
N ASN A 146 -4.33 2.99 -20.06
CA ASN A 146 -5.09 4.21 -20.34
C ASN A 146 -4.76 5.37 -19.37
N GLY A 147 -3.73 5.24 -18.53
CA GLY A 147 -3.24 6.31 -17.65
C GLY A 147 -3.81 6.30 -16.23
N TYR A 148 -4.75 5.41 -15.93
CA TYR A 148 -5.33 5.30 -14.58
C TYR A 148 -4.35 4.66 -13.60
N LYS A 149 -4.38 5.15 -12.35
CA LYS A 149 -3.60 4.60 -11.23
C LYS A 149 -4.46 3.64 -10.44
N PHE A 150 -3.84 2.66 -9.78
CA PHE A 150 -4.55 1.72 -8.93
C PHE A 150 -4.20 1.93 -7.47
N LEU A 151 -5.23 1.90 -6.61
CA LEU A 151 -5.13 1.87 -5.16
C LEU A 151 -5.83 0.60 -4.67
N TYR A 152 -5.09 -0.26 -3.98
CA TYR A 152 -5.63 -1.52 -3.47
C TYR A 152 -6.00 -1.41 -2.01
N CYS A 153 -7.12 -2.04 -1.63
CA CYS A 153 -7.61 -2.12 -0.26
C CYS A 153 -7.79 -3.59 0.13
N SER A 154 -7.44 -3.94 1.37
CA SER A 154 -7.72 -5.28 1.91
C SER A 154 -7.98 -5.22 3.42
N ALA A 155 -8.89 -6.08 3.88
CA ALA A 155 -9.17 -6.25 5.30
C ALA A 155 -8.09 -7.06 6.03
N ARG A 156 -7.09 -7.59 5.32
CA ARG A 156 -5.95 -8.29 5.92
C ARG A 156 -5.16 -7.38 6.83
N ALA A 157 -4.60 -7.98 7.89
CA ALA A 157 -3.76 -7.27 8.82
C ALA A 157 -2.47 -6.78 8.16
N ILE A 158 -1.99 -5.60 8.55
CA ILE A 158 -0.77 -4.98 8.02
C ILE A 158 0.50 -5.84 8.21
N GLY A 159 0.52 -6.74 9.19
CA GLY A 159 1.58 -7.74 9.32
C GLY A 159 1.70 -8.68 8.11
N MET A 160 0.66 -8.79 7.27
CA MET A 160 0.62 -9.59 6.05
C MET A 160 0.96 -8.78 4.79
N ALA A 161 1.43 -7.54 4.92
CA ALA A 161 1.63 -6.64 3.79
C ALA A 161 2.59 -7.19 2.73
N GLY A 162 3.65 -7.90 3.14
CA GLY A 162 4.60 -8.55 2.22
C GLY A 162 3.89 -9.57 1.33
N MET A 163 3.27 -10.59 1.95
CA MET A 163 2.55 -11.65 1.25
C MET A 163 1.45 -11.12 0.32
N THR A 164 0.71 -10.09 0.74
CA THR A 164 -0.35 -9.50 -0.12
C THR A 164 0.23 -8.77 -1.33
N ARG A 165 1.38 -8.07 -1.18
CA ARG A 165 2.07 -7.45 -2.33
C ARG A 165 2.62 -8.51 -3.29
N ASP A 166 3.23 -9.56 -2.75
CA ASP A 166 3.79 -10.65 -3.54
C ASP A 166 2.68 -11.35 -4.35
N TYR A 167 1.52 -11.58 -3.74
CA TYR A 167 0.34 -12.08 -4.44
C TYR A 167 -0.07 -11.18 -5.61
N LEU A 168 -0.23 -9.86 -5.39
CA LEU A 168 -0.60 -8.94 -6.46
C LEU A 168 0.41 -8.95 -7.62
N GLN A 169 1.70 -9.04 -7.31
CA GLN A 169 2.77 -9.13 -8.32
C GLN A 169 2.75 -10.47 -9.07
N TRP A 170 2.34 -11.54 -8.41
CA TRP A 170 2.28 -12.87 -8.99
C TRP A 170 1.08 -13.07 -9.92
N VAL A 171 -0.03 -12.36 -9.69
CA VAL A 171 -1.22 -12.45 -10.56
C VAL A 171 -0.88 -12.00 -11.97
N ASN A 172 -0.90 -12.96 -12.90
CA ASN A 172 -0.60 -12.76 -14.31
C ASN A 172 -1.51 -13.61 -15.20
N GLU A 173 -2.17 -12.98 -16.17
CA GLU A 173 -3.00 -13.63 -17.18
C GLU A 173 -2.40 -13.39 -18.57
N SER A 174 -1.81 -14.43 -19.16
CA SER A 174 -1.25 -14.38 -20.52
C SER A 174 -0.26 -13.23 -20.72
N GLY A 175 0.58 -12.94 -19.73
CA GLY A 175 1.55 -11.84 -19.74
C GLY A 175 1.00 -10.50 -19.24
N MET A 176 -0.30 -10.40 -18.94
CA MET A 176 -0.90 -9.21 -18.36
C MET A 176 -0.88 -9.30 -16.84
N GLU A 177 -0.13 -8.39 -16.21
CA GLU A 177 0.02 -8.31 -14.77
C GLU A 177 -0.92 -7.26 -14.18
N LEU A 178 -1.26 -7.41 -12.89
CA LEU A 178 -1.92 -6.34 -12.14
C LEU A 178 -0.99 -5.11 -12.05
N PRO A 179 -1.53 -3.90 -12.25
CA PRO A 179 -0.73 -2.68 -12.15
C PRO A 179 -0.26 -2.44 -10.72
N ARG A 180 0.95 -1.92 -10.55
CA ARG A 180 1.47 -1.54 -9.22
C ARG A 180 0.64 -0.40 -8.63
N GLY A 181 0.44 -0.45 -7.32
CA GLY A 181 -0.33 0.56 -6.60
C GLY A 181 -0.08 0.51 -5.09
N PRO A 182 -0.36 1.60 -4.35
CA PRO A 182 -0.37 1.57 -2.90
C PRO A 182 -1.38 0.55 -2.39
N LEU A 183 -1.08 -0.03 -1.23
CA LEU A 183 -1.88 -1.07 -0.60
C LEU A 183 -2.31 -0.60 0.81
N LEU A 184 -3.60 -0.37 0.97
CA LEU A 184 -4.23 -0.07 2.26
C LEU A 184 -4.62 -1.39 2.94
N LEU A 185 -4.15 -1.57 4.18
CA LEU A 185 -4.37 -2.78 4.97
C LEU A 185 -5.06 -2.45 6.27
N SER A 186 -5.77 -3.44 6.80
CA SER A 186 -6.32 -3.35 8.14
C SER A 186 -5.20 -3.22 9.17
N PRO A 187 -5.34 -2.32 10.13
CA PRO A 187 -4.32 -2.09 11.13
C PRO A 187 -4.46 -3.06 12.32
N SER A 188 -5.32 -4.07 12.20
CA SER A 188 -5.68 -5.03 13.25
C SER A 188 -4.51 -5.81 13.85
N SER A 189 -3.35 -5.93 13.18
CA SER A 189 -2.13 -6.50 13.79
C SER A 189 -1.30 -5.50 14.60
N LEU A 190 -1.64 -4.20 14.63
CA LEU A 190 -0.84 -3.14 15.28
C LEU A 190 -1.55 -2.41 16.44
N PHE A 191 -2.87 -2.54 16.60
CA PHE A 191 -3.64 -1.72 17.54
C PHE A 191 -3.86 -2.34 18.93
N THR A 192 -3.86 -1.48 19.95
CA THR A 192 -4.22 -1.77 21.34
C THR A 192 -5.70 -2.20 21.47
N ALA A 193 -6.01 -3.02 22.48
CA ALA A 193 -7.30 -3.68 22.68
C ALA A 193 -8.57 -2.80 22.59
N LEU A 194 -8.49 -1.49 22.88
CA LEU A 194 -9.61 -0.55 22.80
C LEU A 194 -10.00 -0.14 21.37
N HIS A 195 -9.03 -0.05 20.44
CA HIS A 195 -9.32 0.25 19.03
C HIS A 195 -9.90 -0.95 18.29
N ARG A 196 -9.63 -2.15 18.80
CA ARG A 196 -10.11 -3.41 18.24
C ARG A 196 -11.64 -3.45 18.23
N GLU A 197 -12.31 -2.99 19.28
CA GLU A 197 -13.77 -3.04 19.37
C GLU A 197 -14.50 -2.15 18.34
N VAL A 198 -13.98 -0.95 18.07
CA VAL A 198 -14.58 -0.02 17.09
C VAL A 198 -14.29 -0.46 15.65
N ILE A 199 -13.07 -0.92 15.38
CA ILE A 199 -12.64 -1.39 14.05
C ILE A 199 -13.29 -2.73 13.70
N GLU A 200 -13.45 -3.65 14.67
CA GLU A 200 -14.13 -4.93 14.47
C GLU A 200 -15.64 -4.76 14.22
N LYS A 201 -16.27 -3.72 14.78
CA LYS A 201 -17.71 -3.49 14.63
C LYS A 201 -18.11 -2.76 13.35
N LYS A 202 -17.21 -1.98 12.72
CA LYS A 202 -17.48 -1.17 11.50
C LYS A 202 -16.27 -1.05 10.55
N PRO A 203 -15.86 -2.13 9.85
CA PRO A 203 -14.70 -2.11 8.96
C PRO A 203 -14.79 -1.05 7.85
N GLU A 204 -16.01 -0.74 7.38
CA GLU A 204 -16.25 0.32 6.39
C GLU A 204 -15.86 1.71 6.90
N THR A 205 -15.97 1.98 8.21
CA THR A 205 -15.58 3.29 8.77
C THR A 205 -14.08 3.52 8.62
N PHE A 206 -13.28 2.48 8.82
CA PHE A 206 -11.83 2.57 8.60
C PHE A 206 -11.50 2.76 7.12
N LYS A 207 -12.16 2.01 6.22
CA LYS A 207 -11.98 2.13 4.77
C LYS A 207 -12.33 3.55 4.29
N ILE A 208 -13.44 4.12 4.76
CA ILE A 208 -13.85 5.51 4.47
C ILE A 208 -12.81 6.50 4.99
N ALA A 209 -12.33 6.34 6.22
CA ALA A 209 -11.33 7.24 6.80
C ALA A 209 -10.03 7.24 6.00
N CYS A 210 -9.49 6.06 5.66
CA CYS A 210 -8.25 5.98 4.87
C CYS A 210 -8.41 6.53 3.46
N LEU A 211 -9.49 6.17 2.76
CA LEU A 211 -9.76 6.67 1.42
C LEU A 211 -10.05 8.19 1.43
N GLY A 212 -10.73 8.69 2.45
CA GLY A 212 -10.98 10.11 2.67
C GLY A 212 -9.70 10.90 2.91
N ASP A 213 -8.76 10.36 3.69
CA ASP A 213 -7.43 10.95 3.88
C ASP A 213 -6.63 11.04 2.58
N ILE A 214 -6.73 10.03 1.71
CA ILE A 214 -6.12 10.06 0.37
C ILE A 214 -6.81 11.09 -0.53
N ARG A 215 -8.15 11.14 -0.54
CA ARG A 215 -8.92 12.13 -1.31
C ARG A 215 -8.50 13.56 -0.97
N GLN A 216 -8.23 13.85 0.30
CA GLN A 216 -7.81 15.18 0.75
C GLN A 216 -6.41 15.60 0.24
N LEU A 217 -5.62 14.68 -0.32
CA LEU A 217 -4.37 15.01 -0.99
C LEU A 217 -4.60 15.64 -2.38
N PHE A 218 -5.79 15.48 -2.94
CA PHE A 218 -6.17 16.03 -4.24
C PHE A 218 -6.93 17.36 -4.08
N PRO A 219 -6.92 18.23 -5.09
CA PRO A 219 -7.76 19.42 -5.12
C PRO A 219 -9.25 19.09 -4.94
N ALA A 220 -9.97 19.91 -4.19
CA ALA A 220 -11.36 19.64 -3.80
C ALA A 220 -12.36 19.65 -4.98
N ASP A 221 -12.00 20.33 -6.07
CA ASP A 221 -12.77 20.47 -7.30
C ASP A 221 -12.58 19.30 -8.28
N ILE A 222 -11.71 18.34 -7.95
CA ILE A 222 -11.40 17.20 -8.82
C ILE A 222 -11.90 15.90 -8.20
N THR A 223 -12.49 15.07 -9.05
CA THR A 223 -12.81 13.68 -8.70
C THR A 223 -11.54 12.83 -8.76
N ALA A 224 -10.88 12.68 -7.60
CA ALA A 224 -9.67 11.87 -7.46
C ALA A 224 -9.90 10.38 -7.80
N PHE A 225 -10.97 9.81 -7.22
CA PHE A 225 -11.35 8.41 -7.44
C PHE A 225 -12.32 8.29 -8.61
N TYR A 226 -11.84 7.70 -9.70
CA TYR A 226 -12.60 7.58 -10.94
C TYR A 226 -13.60 6.42 -10.92
N ALA A 227 -13.17 5.25 -10.43
CA ALA A 227 -13.97 4.04 -10.37
C ALA A 227 -13.56 3.18 -9.16
N ALA A 228 -14.41 2.25 -8.76
CA ALA A 228 -14.11 1.33 -7.68
C ALA A 228 -14.68 -0.07 -7.92
N PHE A 229 -13.90 -1.08 -7.55
CA PHE A 229 -14.28 -2.49 -7.57
C PHE A 229 -14.28 -3.04 -6.15
N GLY A 230 -15.37 -3.69 -5.76
CA GLY A 230 -15.50 -4.38 -4.48
C GLY A 230 -16.38 -5.63 -4.62
N ASN A 231 -16.73 -6.24 -3.48
CA ASN A 231 -17.55 -7.45 -3.46
C ASN A 231 -18.66 -7.40 -2.40
N ARG A 232 -18.65 -6.41 -1.50
CA ARG A 232 -19.65 -6.26 -0.43
C ARG A 232 -20.40 -4.94 -0.55
N PRO A 233 -21.67 -4.89 -0.07
CA PRO A 233 -22.41 -3.63 0.06
C PRO A 233 -21.67 -2.56 0.89
N ASN A 234 -20.88 -3.00 1.89
CA ASN A 234 -20.06 -2.10 2.70
C ASN A 234 -18.95 -1.41 1.89
N ASP A 235 -18.44 -2.05 0.84
CA ASP A 235 -17.47 -1.44 -0.08
C ASP A 235 -18.15 -0.36 -0.91
N VAL A 236 -19.32 -0.68 -1.47
CA VAL A 236 -20.14 0.28 -2.22
C VAL A 236 -20.44 1.51 -1.37
N TYR A 237 -20.87 1.32 -0.13
CA TYR A 237 -21.09 2.41 0.81
C TYR A 237 -19.82 3.25 1.00
N ALA A 238 -18.67 2.61 1.26
CA ALA A 238 -17.41 3.33 1.45
C ALA A 238 -16.99 4.13 0.20
N TYR A 239 -17.18 3.57 -1.00
CA TYR A 239 -16.82 4.23 -2.25
C TYR A 239 -17.71 5.44 -2.56
N LYS A 240 -19.02 5.35 -2.25
CA LYS A 240 -19.94 6.49 -2.37
C LYS A 240 -19.55 7.63 -1.44
N GLU A 241 -19.23 7.33 -0.18
CA GLU A 241 -18.83 8.34 0.82
C GLU A 241 -17.56 9.12 0.40
N VAL A 242 -16.64 8.47 -0.31
CA VAL A 242 -15.42 9.14 -0.82
C VAL A 242 -15.58 9.73 -2.22
N GLY A 243 -16.80 9.74 -2.76
CA GLY A 243 -17.15 10.49 -3.98
C GLY A 243 -16.96 9.74 -5.30
N VAL A 244 -16.89 8.40 -5.29
CA VAL A 244 -16.90 7.62 -6.53
C VAL A 244 -18.31 7.65 -7.14
N PRO A 245 -18.47 8.01 -8.44
CA PRO A 245 -19.77 7.99 -9.10
C PRO A 245 -20.40 6.59 -9.12
N GLU A 246 -21.72 6.49 -8.90
CA GLU A 246 -22.42 5.19 -8.84
C GLU A 246 -22.40 4.40 -10.15
N ASP A 247 -22.27 5.07 -11.31
CA ASP A 247 -22.05 4.41 -12.60
C ASP A 247 -20.62 3.93 -12.80
N ARG A 248 -19.75 4.07 -11.80
CA ARG A 248 -18.37 3.60 -11.82
C ARG A 248 -18.00 2.78 -10.58
N ILE A 249 -19.01 2.34 -9.83
CA ILE A 249 -18.85 1.36 -8.75
C ILE A 249 -19.34 0.00 -9.24
N PHE A 250 -18.48 -1.00 -9.13
CA PHE A 250 -18.75 -2.36 -9.57
C PHE A 250 -18.60 -3.33 -8.40
N THR A 251 -19.60 -4.20 -8.22
CA THR A 251 -19.57 -5.27 -7.23
C THR A 251 -19.50 -6.62 -7.93
N VAL A 252 -18.49 -7.42 -7.61
CA VAL A 252 -18.36 -8.79 -8.12
C VAL A 252 -18.92 -9.81 -7.12
N ASN A 253 -19.51 -10.88 -7.62
CA ASN A 253 -19.88 -12.04 -6.80
C ASN A 253 -18.87 -13.20 -6.98
N PRO A 254 -18.92 -14.26 -6.16
CA PRO A 254 -17.97 -15.38 -6.27
C PRO A 254 -17.95 -16.12 -7.62
N ARG A 255 -18.99 -15.95 -8.47
CA ARG A 255 -19.05 -16.49 -9.84
C ARG A 255 -18.35 -15.61 -10.87
N GLY A 256 -17.86 -14.43 -10.48
CA GLY A 256 -17.24 -13.45 -11.38
C GLY A 256 -18.24 -12.56 -12.12
N GLU A 257 -19.52 -12.57 -11.72
CA GLU A 257 -20.52 -11.66 -12.29
C GLU A 257 -20.37 -10.28 -11.65
N LEU A 258 -20.09 -9.26 -12.46
CA LEU A 258 -20.06 -7.85 -12.07
C LEU A 258 -21.44 -7.22 -12.18
N ASN A 259 -21.79 -6.43 -11.18
CA ASN A 259 -22.97 -5.56 -11.19
C ASN A 259 -22.51 -4.11 -11.01
N GLN A 260 -22.96 -3.22 -11.90
CA GLN A 260 -22.75 -1.78 -11.76
C GLN A 260 -23.81 -1.21 -10.81
N GLU A 261 -23.40 -0.37 -9.87
CA GLU A 261 -24.27 0.11 -8.79
C GLU A 261 -25.48 0.93 -9.29
N LYS A 262 -25.28 1.81 -10.28
CA LYS A 262 -26.37 2.64 -10.85
C LYS A 262 -27.40 1.82 -11.65
N ILE A 263 -26.97 0.85 -12.44
CA ILE A 263 -27.83 0.04 -13.32
C ILE A 263 -28.01 -1.35 -12.71
N LYS A 264 -28.92 -1.43 -11.73
CA LYS A 264 -29.23 -2.69 -11.05
C LYS A 264 -29.80 -3.70 -12.05
N GLY A 265 -29.13 -4.84 -12.20
CA GLY A 265 -29.54 -5.95 -13.07
C GLY A 265 -28.73 -6.11 -14.37
N ALA A 266 -27.89 -5.14 -14.73
CA ALA A 266 -26.91 -5.31 -15.80
C ALA A 266 -25.73 -6.17 -15.27
N LYS A 267 -25.69 -7.43 -15.69
CA LYS A 267 -24.60 -8.35 -15.36
C LYS A 267 -23.52 -8.28 -16.45
N SER A 268 -22.28 -8.05 -16.05
CA SER A 268 -21.09 -8.26 -16.90
C SER A 268 -20.12 -9.22 -16.21
N THR A 269 -18.92 -9.38 -16.76
CA THR A 269 -17.78 -10.06 -16.12
C THR A 269 -16.54 -9.20 -16.34
N TYR A 270 -15.40 -9.50 -15.71
CA TYR A 270 -14.15 -8.77 -15.99
C TYR A 270 -13.67 -8.91 -17.46
N VAL A 271 -14.20 -9.89 -18.20
CA VAL A 271 -13.85 -10.15 -19.60
C VAL A 271 -14.61 -9.22 -20.56
N HIS A 272 -15.78 -8.71 -20.17
CA HIS A 272 -16.71 -7.95 -21.00
C HIS A 272 -16.84 -6.49 -20.54
#